data_AF-A0A6P1EI64-F1
#
_entry.id   AF-A0A6P1EI64-F1
#
_cell.length_a   1.000
_cell.length_b   1.000
_cell.length_c   1.000
_cell.angle_alpha   90.00
_cell.angle_beta   90.00
_cell.angle_gamma   90.00
#
_symmetry.space_group_name_H-M   'P 1'
#
loop_
_entity.id
_entity.type
_entity.pdbx_description
1 polymer ?
#
loop_
_entity_poly.entity_id
_entity_poly.type
_entity_poly.pdbx_seq_one_letter_code
_entity_poly.pdbx_strand_id
1 'polypeptide(L)'
;MTTRSTLPTRQRRRFPTLLTLLAVGLPLTTAHAESPAPVSVARTAPGPHCMDAKGLLEMNQSSPDSITLLDRDQSPWRLRFSAACPGLLAAEDPRIAAVDSWVCGTGNERVVAGDTACPITAVDRISRREFAQHAKQSGVARPVTLGTVNVTEHRRTFRGSPSYCFNTRHVRSWSESPQGFTVETNPRYSGGHRHYVIEVASSCGELVHSPQVRFHSGFNTGVICGHPGDRLEVIPTVDPILVAISERGPLPEPPINRTLSRCAILAVYPAAP
;
A
#
# COMPACT_ATOMS: atom_id res chain seq x y z
N MET A 1 19.89 48.31 -43.93
CA MET A 1 20.24 49.30 -42.90
C MET A 1 20.93 48.55 -41.76
N THR A 2 22.24 48.31 -41.90
CA THR A 2 23.39 49.02 -41.25
C THR A 2 23.65 48.49 -39.82
N THR A 3 24.50 47.45 -39.68
CA THR A 3 25.96 47.47 -39.35
C THR A 3 26.27 47.80 -37.89
N ARG A 4 26.73 46.83 -37.09
CA ARG A 4 28.14 46.49 -36.77
C ARG A 4 28.92 47.60 -36.04
N SER A 5 29.31 47.27 -34.80
CA SER A 5 30.59 47.51 -34.10
C SER A 5 31.35 48.82 -34.34
N THR A 6 31.67 49.55 -33.26
CA THR A 6 33.06 49.76 -32.78
C THR A 6 33.12 50.58 -31.47
N LEU A 7 33.98 50.13 -30.55
CA LEU A 7 34.61 50.89 -29.47
C LEU A 7 35.42 52.08 -30.05
N PRO A 8 35.79 53.14 -29.30
CA PRO A 8 37.07 53.05 -28.57
C PRO A 8 37.27 53.99 -27.34
N THR A 9 38.42 53.72 -26.68
CA THR A 9 39.35 54.65 -25.99
C THR A 9 39.00 55.12 -24.56
N ARG A 10 39.60 54.50 -23.52
CA ARG A 10 40.91 54.81 -22.88
C ARG A 10 40.96 56.21 -22.24
N GLN A 11 40.82 56.27 -20.91
CA GLN A 11 41.55 57.26 -20.14
C GLN A 11 42.20 56.60 -18.92
N ARG A 12 43.54 56.56 -18.97
CA ARG A 12 44.45 56.11 -17.93
C ARG A 12 44.50 57.15 -16.83
N ARG A 13 44.41 56.74 -15.57
CA ARG A 13 45.14 57.41 -14.48
C ARG A 13 45.94 56.37 -13.70
N ARG A 14 47.16 56.77 -13.38
CA ARG A 14 48.29 55.95 -12.94
C ARG A 14 48.22 55.65 -11.43
N PHE A 15 48.74 54.47 -11.09
CA PHE A 15 49.27 53.92 -9.82
C PHE A 15 49.99 54.92 -8.88
N PRO A 16 50.39 54.56 -7.63
CA PRO A 16 50.46 53.24 -6.98
C PRO A 16 49.81 53.25 -5.56
N THR A 17 49.65 52.14 -4.83
CA THR A 17 50.66 51.61 -3.90
C THR A 17 50.13 50.28 -3.35
N LEU A 18 50.99 49.27 -3.34
CA LEU A 18 50.78 47.99 -2.67
C LEU A 18 50.48 48.21 -1.18
N LEU A 19 49.44 47.59 -0.67
CA LEU A 19 49.45 47.06 0.69
C LEU A 19 48.71 45.71 0.68
N THR A 20 49.50 44.65 0.67
CA THR A 20 49.13 43.28 0.99
C THR A 20 48.66 43.23 2.45
N LEU A 21 47.38 42.91 2.68
CA LEU A 21 46.87 42.49 3.99
C LEU A 21 45.99 41.26 3.79
N LEU A 22 46.26 40.28 4.65
CA LEU A 22 45.84 38.89 4.57
C LEU A 22 44.32 38.69 4.49
N ALA A 23 43.96 37.68 3.72
CA ALA A 23 42.65 37.06 3.71
C ALA A 23 42.27 36.48 5.08
N VAL A 24 41.10 36.84 5.57
CA VAL A 24 40.26 35.98 6.40
C VAL A 24 38.90 35.94 5.73
N GLY A 25 38.70 34.95 4.86
CA GLY A 25 37.41 34.67 4.25
C GLY A 25 36.48 34.06 5.30
N LEU A 26 35.52 34.85 5.77
CA LEU A 26 34.37 34.34 6.53
C LEU A 26 33.36 33.77 5.53
N PRO A 27 33.05 32.46 5.56
CA PRO A 27 31.98 31.91 4.76
C PRO A 27 30.63 32.41 5.30
N LEU A 28 29.93 33.22 4.52
CA LEU A 28 28.50 33.48 4.71
C LEU A 28 27.74 32.19 4.37
N THR A 29 27.64 31.28 5.34
CA THR A 29 26.68 30.17 5.30
C THR A 29 25.28 30.75 5.43
N THR A 30 24.56 30.82 4.32
CA THR A 30 23.11 31.02 4.31
C THR A 30 22.44 29.80 4.90
N ALA A 31 22.26 29.81 6.23
CA ALA A 31 21.42 28.87 6.94
C ALA A 31 19.99 29.04 6.40
N HIS A 32 19.58 28.13 5.52
CA HIS A 32 18.17 27.92 5.24
C HIS A 32 17.57 27.38 6.53
N ALA A 33 16.83 28.23 7.24
CA ALA A 33 15.96 27.78 8.31
C ALA A 33 14.89 26.90 7.68
N GLU A 34 15.16 25.59 7.63
CA GLU A 34 14.16 24.55 7.41
C GLU A 34 13.10 24.75 8.49
N SER A 35 11.98 25.37 8.15
CA SER A 35 10.85 25.45 9.08
C SER A 35 10.47 24.03 9.47
N PRO A 36 10.51 23.66 10.75
CA PRO A 36 10.08 22.34 11.17
C PRO A 36 8.65 22.13 10.66
N ALA A 37 8.45 21.03 9.93
CA ALA A 37 7.13 20.64 9.48
C ALA A 37 6.16 20.68 10.68
N PRO A 38 4.94 21.22 10.52
CA PRO A 38 4.00 21.32 11.63
C PRO A 38 3.75 19.93 12.18
N VAL A 39 4.14 19.71 13.43
CA VAL A 39 3.85 18.48 14.16
C VAL A 39 2.34 18.47 14.37
N SER A 40 1.63 17.60 13.64
CA SER A 40 0.19 17.40 13.82
C SER A 40 -0.03 16.90 15.26
N VAL A 41 -0.54 17.77 16.13
CA VAL A 41 -0.92 17.40 17.49
C VAL A 41 -2.00 16.32 17.38
N ALA A 42 -1.73 15.15 17.95
CA ALA A 42 -2.69 14.06 18.00
C ALA A 42 -3.97 14.54 18.71
N ARG A 43 -5.12 14.33 18.08
CA ARG A 43 -6.41 14.73 18.65
C ARG A 43 -6.80 13.72 19.73
N THR A 44 -7.28 14.20 20.87
CA THR A 44 -7.75 13.33 21.95
C THR A 44 -9.14 12.82 21.64
N ALA A 45 -9.31 11.50 21.56
CA ALA A 45 -10.60 10.87 21.36
C ALA A 45 -11.52 11.08 22.58
N PRO A 46 -12.83 11.35 22.39
CA PRO A 46 -13.80 11.45 23.49
C PRO A 46 -13.92 10.16 24.32
N GLY A 47 -13.61 9.01 23.72
CA GLY A 47 -13.61 7.71 24.36
C GLY A 47 -12.88 6.64 23.53
N PRO A 48 -12.59 5.46 24.10
CA PRO A 48 -11.78 4.43 23.44
C PRO A 48 -12.45 3.78 22.21
N HIS A 49 -13.78 3.90 22.10
CA HIS A 49 -14.59 3.40 20.99
C HIS A 49 -14.81 4.47 19.90
N CYS A 50 -14.33 5.69 20.11
CA CYS A 50 -14.50 6.77 19.16
C CYS A 50 -13.41 6.73 18.09
N MET A 51 -13.84 6.77 16.82
CA MET A 51 -12.96 6.88 15.66
C MET A 51 -12.86 8.34 15.21
N ASP A 52 -11.65 8.79 14.82
CA ASP A 52 -11.48 10.08 14.13
C ASP A 52 -11.79 9.93 12.64
N ALA A 53 -12.82 10.62 12.17
CA ALA A 53 -13.17 10.68 10.75
C ALA A 53 -12.35 11.72 9.97
N LYS A 54 -11.43 12.47 10.62
CA LYS A 54 -10.49 13.33 9.89
C LYS A 54 -9.36 12.52 9.27
N GLY A 55 -9.12 12.76 7.98
CA GLY A 55 -8.01 12.13 7.25
C GLY A 55 -8.22 10.64 7.02
N LEU A 56 -9.48 10.20 6.85
CA LEU A 56 -9.80 8.84 6.40
C LEU A 56 -9.00 8.52 5.14
N LEU A 57 -8.35 7.37 5.15
CA LEU A 57 -7.50 6.91 4.06
C LEU A 57 -8.29 6.10 3.03
N GLU A 58 -9.27 5.32 3.48
CA GLU A 58 -10.05 4.43 2.63
C GLU A 58 -11.45 4.21 3.21
N MET A 59 -12.45 4.10 2.35
CA MET A 59 -13.81 3.69 2.71
C MET A 59 -14.31 2.62 1.75
N ASN A 60 -14.92 1.57 2.30
CA ASN A 60 -15.40 0.42 1.54
C ASN A 60 -16.82 0.06 1.96
N GLN A 61 -17.64 -0.29 0.97
CA GLN A 61 -18.99 -0.80 1.18
C GLN A 61 -19.14 -2.14 0.50
N SER A 62 -19.32 -3.17 1.30
CA SER A 62 -19.54 -4.56 0.85
C SER A 62 -20.92 -5.07 1.26
N SER A 63 -21.63 -4.36 2.13
CA SER A 63 -23.04 -4.63 2.47
C SER A 63 -23.84 -3.32 2.53
N PRO A 64 -25.17 -3.38 2.36
CA PRO A 64 -26.03 -2.22 2.57
C PRO A 64 -26.03 -1.71 4.02
N ASP A 65 -25.85 -2.58 5.00
CA ASP A 65 -26.04 -2.25 6.41
C ASP A 65 -24.77 -1.72 7.10
N SER A 66 -23.64 -1.69 6.41
CA SER A 66 -22.37 -1.25 6.99
C SER A 66 -21.37 -0.72 5.97
N ILE A 67 -20.42 0.07 6.46
CA ILE A 67 -19.19 0.40 5.75
C ILE A 67 -17.98 0.08 6.62
N THR A 68 -16.84 -0.12 5.97
CA THR A 68 -15.55 -0.27 6.65
C THR A 68 -14.61 0.86 6.24
N LEU A 69 -13.80 1.32 7.18
CA LEU A 69 -12.96 2.51 7.05
C LEU A 69 -11.54 2.23 7.50
N LEU A 70 -10.56 2.92 6.91
CA LEU A 70 -9.23 3.09 7.47
C LEU A 70 -9.06 4.54 7.91
N ASP A 71 -8.76 4.73 9.19
CA ASP A 71 -8.40 6.05 9.71
C ASP A 71 -6.96 6.44 9.31
N ARG A 72 -6.56 7.66 9.68
CA ARG A 72 -5.23 8.22 9.38
C ARG A 72 -4.07 7.39 9.93
N ASP A 73 -4.30 6.64 11.00
CA ASP A 73 -3.31 5.78 11.66
C ASP A 73 -3.36 4.35 11.08
N GLN A 74 -4.07 4.16 9.97
CA GLN A 74 -4.32 2.89 9.33
C GLN A 74 -5.02 1.88 10.25
N SER A 75 -5.78 2.34 11.24
CA SER A 75 -6.64 1.46 12.04
C SER A 75 -7.93 1.18 11.28
N PRO A 76 -8.31 -0.10 11.13
CA PRO A 76 -9.54 -0.45 10.46
C PRO A 76 -10.75 -0.45 11.40
N TRP A 77 -11.85 0.11 10.90
CA TRP A 77 -13.11 0.28 11.62
C TRP A 77 -14.28 -0.20 10.78
N ARG A 78 -15.37 -0.61 11.44
CA ARG A 78 -16.67 -0.89 10.83
C ARG A 78 -17.72 0.05 11.44
N LEU A 79 -18.47 0.71 10.58
CA LEU A 79 -19.66 1.47 10.95
C LEU A 79 -20.89 0.70 10.52
N ARG A 80 -21.85 0.54 11.41
CA ARG A 80 -23.16 -0.07 11.10
C ARG A 80 -24.23 1.00 11.05
N PHE A 81 -25.21 0.80 10.18
CA PHE A 81 -26.32 1.72 10.00
C PHE A 81 -27.59 1.26 10.70
N SER A 82 -28.53 2.18 10.93
CA SER A 82 -29.86 1.86 11.45
C SER A 82 -30.75 1.15 10.43
N ALA A 83 -30.49 1.37 9.14
CA ALA A 83 -31.22 0.79 8.02
C ALA A 83 -30.26 0.52 6.85
N ALA A 84 -30.68 -0.36 5.93
CA ALA A 84 -29.94 -0.67 4.73
C ALA A 84 -29.73 0.58 3.86
N CYS A 85 -28.47 0.84 3.51
CA CYS A 85 -28.00 1.99 2.74
C CYS A 85 -27.26 1.54 1.48
N PRO A 86 -27.93 0.88 0.51
CA PRO A 86 -27.27 0.35 -0.68
C PRO A 86 -26.67 1.47 -1.54
N GLY A 87 -25.46 1.27 -2.04
CA GLY A 87 -24.82 2.19 -3.00
C GLY A 87 -24.33 3.51 -2.40
N LEU A 88 -24.35 3.66 -1.08
CA LEU A 88 -23.91 4.86 -0.36
C LEU A 88 -22.51 5.36 -0.79
N LEU A 89 -21.55 4.45 -0.97
CA LEU A 89 -20.19 4.82 -1.41
C LEU A 89 -19.99 4.85 -2.94
N ALA A 90 -21.05 4.54 -3.70
CA ALA A 90 -21.07 4.73 -5.15
C ALA A 90 -21.62 6.11 -5.54
N ALA A 91 -22.36 6.77 -4.64
CA ALA A 91 -22.83 8.14 -4.80
C ALA A 91 -21.68 9.16 -4.81
N GLU A 92 -21.97 10.38 -5.25
CA GLU A 92 -21.01 11.48 -5.29
C GLU A 92 -20.72 12.02 -3.88
N ASP A 93 -19.43 12.27 -3.59
CA ASP A 93 -18.92 12.86 -2.35
C ASP A 93 -19.47 12.23 -1.04
N PRO A 94 -19.29 10.91 -0.81
CA PRO A 94 -19.68 10.29 0.45
C PRO A 94 -18.78 10.78 1.58
N ARG A 95 -19.37 11.36 2.62
CA ARG A 95 -18.66 11.94 3.77
C ARG A 95 -19.30 11.56 5.10
N ILE A 96 -18.50 11.53 6.15
CA ILE A 96 -18.97 11.29 7.51
C ILE A 96 -19.33 12.62 8.16
N ALA A 97 -20.58 12.76 8.59
CA ALA A 97 -21.07 13.88 9.36
C ALA A 97 -21.17 13.47 10.84
N ALA A 98 -20.26 14.02 11.65
CA ALA A 98 -20.21 13.82 13.09
C ALA A 98 -19.65 15.07 13.78
N VAL A 99 -20.02 15.29 15.05
CA VAL A 99 -19.54 16.43 15.85
C VAL A 99 -18.02 16.34 15.99
N ASP A 100 -17.32 17.41 15.63
CA ASP A 100 -15.85 17.47 15.60
C ASP A 100 -15.19 16.31 14.83
N SER A 101 -15.92 15.69 13.89
CA SER A 101 -15.48 14.50 13.15
C SER A 101 -15.20 13.27 14.03
N TRP A 102 -15.71 13.22 15.26
CA TRP A 102 -15.61 12.02 16.12
C TRP A 102 -16.83 11.14 15.92
N VAL A 103 -16.61 9.87 15.60
CA VAL A 103 -17.67 8.88 15.42
C VAL A 103 -17.63 7.91 16.60
N CYS A 104 -18.63 8.02 17.48
CA CYS A 104 -18.69 7.23 18.72
C CYS A 104 -19.92 6.30 18.75
N GLY A 105 -20.83 6.40 17.79
CA GLY A 105 -22.04 5.56 17.74
C GLY A 105 -23.13 6.05 18.69
N THR A 106 -23.16 7.36 18.95
CA THR A 106 -24.13 7.99 19.85
C THR A 106 -25.48 8.27 19.16
N GLY A 107 -25.61 7.96 17.87
CA GLY A 107 -26.84 8.09 17.09
C GLY A 107 -27.02 9.47 16.43
N ASN A 108 -26.11 10.41 16.68
CA ASN A 108 -26.10 11.72 16.02
C ASN A 108 -25.20 11.73 14.77
N GLU A 109 -24.37 10.71 14.62
CA GLU A 109 -23.44 10.55 13.51
C GLU A 109 -24.12 9.86 12.32
N ARG A 110 -23.75 10.28 11.11
CA ARG A 110 -24.30 9.72 9.87
C ARG A 110 -23.28 9.78 8.75
N VAL A 111 -23.43 8.92 7.77
CA VAL A 111 -22.72 9.04 6.50
C VAL A 111 -23.68 9.68 5.50
N VAL A 112 -23.25 10.74 4.83
CA VAL A 112 -24.05 11.47 3.86
C VAL A 112 -23.41 11.36 2.48
N ALA A 113 -24.24 11.16 1.45
CA ALA A 113 -23.82 11.18 0.05
C ALA A 113 -25.00 11.72 -0.79
N GLY A 114 -24.83 12.88 -1.41
CA GLY A 114 -25.94 13.63 -2.00
C GLY A 114 -27.09 13.84 -0.98
N ASP A 115 -28.30 13.45 -1.35
CA ASP A 115 -29.50 13.51 -0.50
C ASP A 115 -29.66 12.30 0.44
N THR A 116 -28.79 11.30 0.32
CA THR A 116 -28.84 10.10 1.16
C THR A 116 -28.11 10.36 2.47
N ALA A 117 -28.77 10.11 3.60
CA ALA A 117 -28.17 10.14 4.92
C ALA A 117 -28.41 8.81 5.64
N CYS A 118 -27.32 8.16 6.06
CA CYS A 118 -27.31 6.85 6.70
C CYS A 118 -26.89 6.99 8.15
N PRO A 119 -27.83 6.93 9.11
CA PRO A 119 -27.52 7.07 10.53
C PRO A 119 -26.64 5.93 11.01
N ILE A 120 -25.59 6.26 11.75
CA ILE A 120 -24.64 5.30 12.33
C ILE A 120 -25.17 4.85 13.70
N THR A 121 -25.20 3.53 13.93
CA THR A 121 -25.71 2.92 15.16
C THR A 121 -24.63 2.16 15.94
N ALA A 122 -23.54 1.75 15.30
CA ALA A 122 -22.43 1.10 15.96
C ALA A 122 -21.10 1.44 15.28
N VAL A 123 -20.04 1.43 16.09
CA VAL A 123 -18.66 1.74 15.71
C VAL A 123 -17.77 0.68 16.32
N ASP A 124 -17.25 -0.22 15.49
CA ASP A 124 -16.46 -1.36 15.94
C ASP A 124 -15.06 -1.29 15.34
N ARG A 125 -14.02 -1.56 16.13
CA ARG A 125 -12.71 -1.91 15.58
C ARG A 125 -12.81 -3.30 14.96
N ILE A 126 -12.24 -3.46 13.77
CA ILE A 126 -12.16 -4.78 13.10
C ILE A 126 -10.70 -5.17 12.89
N SER A 127 -10.46 -6.41 12.49
CA SER A 127 -9.12 -6.85 12.11
C SER A 127 -8.73 -6.34 10.71
N ARG A 128 -7.42 -6.26 10.43
CA ARG A 128 -6.91 -5.96 9.08
C ARG A 128 -7.35 -7.01 8.05
N ARG A 129 -7.46 -8.27 8.48
CA ARG A 129 -8.00 -9.38 7.67
C ARG A 129 -9.44 -9.12 7.24
N GLU A 130 -10.31 -8.77 8.18
CA GLU A 130 -11.71 -8.44 7.88
C GLU A 130 -11.81 -7.21 6.98
N PHE A 131 -11.02 -6.16 7.26
CA PHE A 131 -10.99 -4.96 6.41
C PHE A 131 -10.59 -5.31 4.96
N ALA A 132 -9.50 -6.06 4.79
CA ALA A 132 -9.03 -6.50 3.48
C ALA A 132 -10.09 -7.31 2.72
N GLN A 133 -10.83 -8.18 3.41
CA GLN A 133 -11.94 -8.92 2.85
C GLN A 133 -13.06 -8.00 2.35
N HIS A 134 -13.48 -7.03 3.17
CA HIS A 134 -14.51 -6.05 2.78
C HIS A 134 -14.06 -5.13 1.63
N ALA A 135 -12.81 -4.70 1.64
CA ALA A 135 -12.21 -3.88 0.58
C ALA A 135 -12.11 -4.64 -0.75
N LYS A 136 -11.77 -5.92 -0.70
CA LYS A 136 -11.78 -6.78 -1.89
C LYS A 136 -13.20 -6.98 -2.42
N GLN A 137 -14.16 -7.25 -1.53
CA GLN A 137 -15.56 -7.45 -1.91
C GLN A 137 -16.19 -6.19 -2.50
N SER A 138 -15.89 -5.00 -1.96
CA SER A 138 -16.39 -3.71 -2.49
C SER A 138 -15.87 -3.45 -3.91
N GLY A 139 -14.61 -3.82 -4.20
CA GLY A 139 -14.03 -3.73 -5.54
C GLY A 139 -14.67 -4.68 -6.55
N VAL A 140 -14.98 -5.92 -6.14
CA VAL A 140 -15.69 -6.90 -6.99
C VAL A 140 -17.14 -6.48 -7.25
N ALA A 141 -17.81 -5.90 -6.26
CA ALA A 141 -19.20 -5.44 -6.36
C ALA A 141 -19.39 -4.19 -7.24
N ARG A 142 -18.31 -3.62 -7.80
CA ARG A 142 -18.34 -2.48 -8.74
C ARG A 142 -17.99 -2.93 -10.18
N PRO A 143 -18.77 -3.79 -10.85
CA PRO A 143 -18.67 -3.89 -12.30
C PRO A 143 -19.19 -2.56 -12.87
N VAL A 144 -18.28 -1.62 -13.13
CA VAL A 144 -18.60 -0.46 -13.95
C VAL A 144 -18.76 -0.99 -15.37
N THR A 145 -20.02 -1.10 -15.83
CA THR A 145 -20.29 -1.30 -17.26
C THR A 145 -19.80 -0.04 -17.97
N LEU A 146 -18.56 -0.07 -18.45
CA LEU A 146 -18.04 0.98 -19.30
C LEU A 146 -18.87 0.96 -20.60
N GLY A 147 -19.43 2.11 -21.01
CA GLY A 147 -19.96 2.25 -22.37
C GLY A 147 -18.85 1.95 -23.38
N THR A 148 -19.18 1.64 -24.65
CA THR A 148 -18.22 1.20 -25.67
C THR A 148 -16.94 2.06 -25.68
N VAL A 149 -15.86 1.56 -25.07
CA VAL A 149 -14.57 2.26 -24.98
C VAL A 149 -13.73 1.85 -26.18
N ASN A 150 -13.34 2.83 -27.01
CA ASN A 150 -12.17 2.67 -27.86
C ASN A 150 -10.93 2.62 -26.96
N VAL A 151 -10.38 1.43 -26.77
CA VAL A 151 -9.20 1.23 -25.91
C VAL A 151 -7.97 1.71 -26.67
N THR A 152 -7.62 2.98 -26.53
CA THR A 152 -6.21 3.39 -26.65
C THR A 152 -5.52 2.93 -25.37
N GLU A 153 -4.68 1.90 -25.49
CA GLU A 153 -4.00 1.25 -24.36
C GLU A 153 -3.05 2.25 -23.65
N HIS A 154 -3.57 3.06 -22.74
CA HIS A 154 -2.78 3.57 -21.63
C HIS A 154 -2.85 2.52 -20.54
N ARG A 155 -1.79 1.69 -20.44
CA ARG A 155 -1.61 0.68 -19.39
C ARG A 155 -1.62 1.32 -18.00
N ARG A 156 -2.79 1.70 -17.49
CA ARG A 156 -3.03 1.82 -16.06
C ARG A 156 -3.04 0.39 -15.55
N THR A 157 -1.85 -0.11 -15.21
CA THR A 157 -1.66 -1.38 -14.53
C THR A 157 -2.66 -1.45 -13.39
N PHE A 158 -3.55 -2.45 -13.41
CA PHE A 158 -4.42 -2.75 -12.29
C PHE A 158 -3.55 -2.87 -11.04
N ARG A 159 -3.63 -1.85 -10.17
CA ARG A 159 -3.00 -1.82 -8.86
C ARG A 159 -4.15 -1.93 -7.89
N GLY A 160 -4.50 -3.15 -7.49
CA GLY A 160 -5.47 -3.34 -6.40
C GLY A 160 -5.01 -2.58 -5.14
N SER A 161 -5.92 -2.41 -4.17
CA SER A 161 -5.62 -1.59 -2.99
C SER A 161 -4.46 -2.17 -2.18
N PRO A 162 -3.50 -1.36 -1.69
CA PRO A 162 -2.48 -1.80 -0.73
C PRO A 162 -3.06 -2.44 0.54
N SER A 163 -4.35 -2.22 0.82
CA SER A 163 -5.07 -2.83 1.94
C SER A 163 -5.32 -4.33 1.77
N TYR A 164 -5.24 -4.87 0.55
CA TYR A 164 -5.40 -6.30 0.28
C TYR A 164 -4.49 -6.83 -0.85
N CYS A 165 -3.57 -6.02 -1.37
CA CYS A 165 -2.66 -6.39 -2.45
C CYS A 165 -1.22 -5.96 -2.18
N PHE A 166 -0.26 -6.76 -2.66
CA PHE A 166 1.15 -6.35 -2.76
C PHE A 166 1.72 -6.68 -4.14
N ASN A 167 2.76 -5.94 -4.54
CA ASN A 167 3.47 -6.20 -5.80
C ASN A 167 4.69 -7.09 -5.57
N THR A 168 4.76 -8.20 -6.31
CA THR A 168 5.83 -9.20 -6.14
C THR A 168 7.22 -8.64 -6.44
N ARG A 169 7.33 -7.64 -7.31
CA ARG A 169 8.62 -6.97 -7.63
C ARG A 169 9.23 -6.19 -6.45
N HIS A 170 8.43 -5.92 -5.43
CA HIS A 170 8.82 -5.13 -4.26
C HIS A 170 8.92 -5.98 -2.99
N VAL A 171 8.74 -7.30 -3.11
CA VAL A 171 9.02 -8.26 -2.03
C VAL A 171 10.52 -8.34 -1.81
N ARG A 172 10.94 -8.22 -0.56
CA ARG A 172 12.35 -8.24 -0.14
C ARG A 172 12.70 -9.54 0.55
N SER A 173 11.81 -10.02 1.40
CA SER A 173 11.98 -11.23 2.19
C SER A 173 10.61 -11.86 2.44
N TRP A 174 10.63 -13.10 2.89
CA TRP A 174 9.44 -13.80 3.35
C TRP A 174 9.83 -14.67 4.54
N SER A 175 8.86 -14.95 5.40
CA SER A 175 8.99 -15.87 6.52
C SER A 175 7.70 -16.63 6.73
N GLU A 176 7.80 -17.79 7.37
CA GLU A 176 6.66 -18.53 7.85
C GLU A 176 6.16 -17.93 9.18
N SER A 177 4.85 -18.00 9.39
CA SER A 177 4.15 -17.53 10.60
C SER A 177 3.01 -18.49 10.93
N PRO A 178 2.55 -18.57 12.18
CA PRO A 178 1.43 -19.46 12.54
C PRO A 178 0.14 -19.22 11.74
N GLN A 179 -0.06 -18.01 11.22
CA GLN A 179 -1.23 -17.61 10.43
C GLN A 179 -1.05 -17.84 8.92
N GLY A 180 0.13 -18.29 8.47
CA GLY A 180 0.49 -18.45 7.06
C GLY A 180 1.86 -17.85 6.76
N PHE A 181 1.96 -17.04 5.73
CA PHE A 181 3.22 -16.43 5.28
C PHE A 181 3.26 -14.96 5.59
N THR A 182 4.41 -14.47 6.08
CA THR A 182 4.66 -13.03 6.14
C THR A 182 5.61 -12.65 5.01
N VAL A 183 5.26 -11.64 4.22
CA VAL A 183 6.14 -11.06 3.21
C VAL A 183 6.52 -9.65 3.59
N GLU A 184 7.81 -9.36 3.51
CA GLU A 184 8.32 -8.00 3.65
C GLU A 184 8.35 -7.33 2.28
N THR A 185 7.82 -6.12 2.21
CA THR A 185 7.78 -5.31 1.01
C THR A 185 8.37 -3.93 1.27
N ASN A 186 8.65 -3.19 0.20
CA ASN A 186 9.02 -1.78 0.33
C ASN A 186 7.77 -0.92 0.65
N PRO A 187 7.68 -0.27 1.82
CA PRO A 187 6.49 0.49 2.22
C PRO A 187 6.20 1.69 1.32
N ARG A 188 7.20 2.24 0.62
CA ARG A 188 7.04 3.33 -0.35
C ARG A 188 6.07 2.96 -1.49
N TYR A 189 5.98 1.68 -1.84
CA TYR A 189 5.13 1.19 -2.94
C TYR A 189 3.91 0.39 -2.46
N SER A 190 3.69 0.35 -1.14
CA SER A 190 2.73 -0.56 -0.50
C SER A 190 1.86 0.17 0.52
N GLY A 191 1.50 1.43 0.23
CA GLY A 191 0.62 2.22 1.10
C GLY A 191 1.18 2.46 2.52
N GLY A 192 2.50 2.40 2.70
CA GLY A 192 3.14 2.47 4.01
C GLY A 192 3.31 1.13 4.72
N HIS A 193 2.70 0.05 4.23
CA HIS A 193 2.81 -1.28 4.83
C HIS A 193 4.15 -1.93 4.52
N ARG A 194 4.87 -2.37 5.56
CA ARG A 194 6.12 -3.11 5.41
C ARG A 194 5.88 -4.62 5.30
N HIS A 195 4.96 -5.15 6.10
CA HIS A 195 4.70 -6.58 6.17
C HIS A 195 3.27 -6.89 5.74
N TYR A 196 3.10 -7.97 5.00
CA TYR A 196 1.80 -8.54 4.66
C TYR A 196 1.72 -9.97 5.15
N VAL A 197 0.57 -10.36 5.68
CA VAL A 197 0.21 -11.74 5.95
C VAL A 197 -0.51 -12.31 4.74
N ILE A 198 -0.15 -13.53 4.37
CA ILE A 198 -0.71 -14.28 3.26
C ILE A 198 -1.21 -15.61 3.81
N GLU A 199 -2.52 -15.82 3.72
CA GLU A 199 -3.13 -17.10 4.06
C GLU A 199 -3.13 -17.98 2.81
N VAL A 200 -2.62 -19.20 2.94
CA VAL A 200 -2.58 -20.19 1.86
C VAL A 200 -3.47 -21.38 2.20
N ALA A 201 -3.89 -22.12 1.18
CA ALA A 201 -4.57 -23.39 1.38
C ALA A 201 -3.65 -24.41 2.08
N SER A 202 -4.25 -25.31 2.87
CA SER A 202 -3.59 -26.32 3.71
C SER A 202 -2.70 -27.33 2.96
N SER A 203 -2.64 -27.27 1.63
CA SER A 203 -1.77 -28.09 0.80
C SER A 203 -0.33 -27.57 0.70
N CYS A 204 -0.02 -26.44 1.36
CA CYS A 204 1.35 -25.96 1.53
C CYS A 204 2.01 -26.74 2.67
N GLY A 205 2.76 -27.80 2.33
CA GLY A 205 3.57 -28.51 3.32
C GLY A 205 4.56 -27.56 4.01
N GLU A 206 4.97 -27.90 5.24
CA GLU A 206 6.00 -27.17 5.98
C GLU A 206 7.20 -26.89 5.07
N LEU A 207 7.60 -25.63 5.00
CA LEU A 207 8.72 -25.21 4.18
C LEU A 207 10.04 -25.52 4.88
N VAL A 208 10.30 -26.82 5.05
CA VAL A 208 11.53 -27.32 5.65
C VAL A 208 12.71 -26.79 4.81
N HIS A 209 13.65 -26.11 5.47
CA HIS A 209 14.90 -25.58 4.90
C HIS A 209 14.83 -24.27 4.07
N SER A 210 13.84 -23.40 4.31
CA SER A 210 13.81 -22.04 3.70
C SER A 210 13.93 -22.05 2.16
N PRO A 211 13.02 -22.75 1.45
CA PRO A 211 13.06 -22.87 0.00
C PRO A 211 12.91 -21.50 -0.69
N GLN A 212 13.38 -21.37 -1.92
CA GLN A 212 13.02 -20.19 -2.70
C GLN A 212 11.51 -20.23 -2.98
N VAL A 213 10.81 -19.11 -2.80
CA VAL A 213 9.38 -19.01 -3.14
C VAL A 213 9.16 -18.01 -4.26
N ARG A 214 8.18 -18.29 -5.11
CA ARG A 214 7.69 -17.36 -6.13
C ARG A 214 6.21 -17.13 -5.96
N PHE A 215 5.81 -15.89 -6.15
CA PHE A 215 4.41 -15.50 -6.16
C PHE A 215 3.95 -15.35 -7.60
N HIS A 216 2.86 -16.04 -7.95
CA HIS A 216 2.25 -15.95 -9.26
C HIS A 216 0.84 -15.38 -9.16
N SER A 217 0.61 -14.26 -9.85
CA SER A 217 -0.71 -13.63 -9.95
C SER A 217 -1.60 -14.39 -10.92
N GLY A 218 -2.84 -14.70 -10.54
CA GLY A 218 -3.82 -15.34 -11.42
C GLY A 218 -4.11 -14.53 -12.69
N PHE A 219 -3.97 -13.21 -12.60
CA PHE A 219 -4.18 -12.27 -13.72
C PHE A 219 -2.88 -11.88 -14.45
N ASN A 220 -1.76 -12.50 -14.12
CA ASN A 220 -0.45 -12.22 -14.70
C ASN A 220 -0.03 -10.73 -14.62
N THR A 221 -0.43 -10.03 -13.57
CA THR A 221 -0.15 -8.58 -13.37
C THR A 221 1.07 -8.32 -12.47
N GLY A 222 1.65 -9.36 -11.87
CA GLY A 222 2.69 -9.23 -10.85
C GLY A 222 2.19 -8.68 -9.51
N VAL A 223 0.87 -8.61 -9.32
CA VAL A 223 0.23 -8.19 -8.07
C VAL A 223 -0.55 -9.37 -7.50
N ILE A 224 -0.34 -9.65 -6.21
CA ILE A 224 -1.07 -10.68 -5.46
C ILE A 224 -2.10 -9.97 -4.59
N CYS A 225 -3.35 -10.41 -4.67
CA CYS A 225 -4.47 -9.85 -3.92
C CYS A 225 -5.35 -10.95 -3.28
N GLY A 226 -4.91 -12.21 -3.36
CA GLY A 226 -5.69 -13.40 -2.99
C GLY A 226 -6.87 -13.66 -3.92
N HIS A 227 -6.81 -13.21 -5.18
CA HIS A 227 -7.83 -13.58 -6.16
C HIS A 227 -7.72 -15.06 -6.54
N PRO A 228 -8.80 -15.68 -7.05
CA PRO A 228 -8.68 -17.00 -7.67
C PRO A 228 -7.55 -17.03 -8.71
N GLY A 229 -6.68 -18.04 -8.62
CA GLY A 229 -5.50 -18.18 -9.48
C GLY A 229 -4.22 -17.57 -8.94
N ASP A 230 -4.29 -16.71 -7.91
CA ASP A 230 -3.11 -16.28 -7.15
C ASP A 230 -2.55 -17.49 -6.39
N ARG A 231 -1.24 -17.73 -6.55
CA ARG A 231 -0.58 -18.90 -5.96
C ARG A 231 0.84 -18.61 -5.50
N LEU A 232 1.23 -19.31 -4.44
CA LEU A 232 2.61 -19.45 -3.98
C LEU A 232 3.20 -20.70 -4.65
N GLU A 233 4.36 -20.55 -5.28
CA GLU A 233 5.14 -21.63 -5.87
C GLU A 233 6.41 -21.83 -5.06
N VAL A 234 6.57 -23.01 -4.45
CA VAL A 234 7.77 -23.39 -3.74
C VAL A 234 8.76 -23.97 -4.74
N ILE A 235 9.91 -23.33 -4.87
CA ILE A 235 11.04 -23.82 -5.66
C ILE A 235 11.91 -24.67 -4.73
N PRO A 236 12.03 -25.98 -5.00
CA PRO A 236 12.88 -26.84 -4.20
C PRO A 236 14.34 -26.38 -4.34
N THR A 237 14.99 -26.09 -3.22
CA THR A 237 16.43 -25.86 -3.17
C THR A 237 17.10 -27.21 -3.40
N VAL A 238 17.82 -27.37 -4.52
CA VAL A 238 18.62 -28.58 -4.74
C VAL A 238 19.83 -28.49 -3.82
N ASP A 239 19.99 -29.45 -2.91
CA ASP A 239 21.19 -29.54 -2.09
C ASP A 239 22.41 -29.74 -3.01
N PRO A 240 23.40 -28.82 -3.01
CA PRO A 240 24.58 -28.94 -3.85
C PRO A 240 25.37 -30.23 -3.59
N ILE A 241 25.25 -30.82 -2.39
CA ILE A 241 25.87 -32.12 -2.07
C ILE A 241 25.25 -33.21 -2.94
N LEU A 242 23.92 -33.24 -3.10
CA LEU A 242 23.21 -34.22 -3.94
C LEU A 242 23.58 -34.11 -5.44
N VAL A 243 23.93 -32.91 -5.91
CA VAL A 243 24.43 -32.69 -7.27
C VAL A 243 25.85 -33.25 -7.44
N ALA A 244 26.72 -33.08 -6.44
CA ALA A 244 28.11 -33.56 -6.48
C ALA A 244 28.23 -35.10 -6.44
N ILE A 245 27.30 -35.80 -5.78
CA ILE A 245 27.25 -37.28 -5.78
C ILE A 245 26.73 -37.82 -7.13
N SER A 246 25.97 -37.03 -7.88
CA SER A 246 25.45 -37.40 -9.20
C SER A 246 26.53 -37.45 -10.29
N GLU A 247 27.67 -36.80 -10.09
CA GLU A 247 28.77 -36.82 -11.07
C GLU A 247 29.67 -38.07 -10.98
N ARG A 248 29.44 -38.96 -10.00
CA ARG A 248 30.31 -40.12 -9.72
C ARG A 248 29.71 -41.51 -9.95
N GLY A 249 28.51 -41.65 -10.53
CA GLY A 249 27.96 -42.97 -10.88
C GLY A 249 26.53 -42.93 -11.45
N PRO A 250 26.02 -44.06 -11.98
CA PRO A 250 24.64 -44.13 -12.47
C PRO A 250 23.67 -43.99 -11.30
N LEU A 251 22.83 -42.96 -11.34
CA LEU A 251 21.83 -42.67 -10.31
C LEU A 251 20.75 -43.77 -10.28
N PRO A 252 20.18 -44.11 -9.11
CA PRO A 252 18.78 -44.53 -9.06
C PRO A 252 17.92 -43.39 -9.62
N GLU A 253 16.97 -43.69 -10.51
CA GLU A 253 16.10 -42.70 -11.13
C GLU A 253 15.58 -41.73 -10.06
N PRO A 254 15.76 -40.39 -10.22
CA PRO A 254 15.17 -39.46 -9.27
C PRO A 254 13.66 -39.70 -9.30
N PRO A 255 12.96 -39.71 -8.15
CA PRO A 255 11.51 -39.79 -8.18
C PRO A 255 11.02 -38.62 -9.04
N ILE A 256 10.40 -38.96 -10.18
CA ILE A 256 9.92 -38.05 -11.24
C ILE A 256 8.64 -37.35 -10.75
N ASN A 257 8.67 -36.85 -9.52
CA ASN A 257 7.56 -36.15 -8.88
C ASN A 257 8.10 -35.03 -7.98
N ARG A 258 9.05 -34.24 -8.50
CA ARG A 258 9.32 -32.88 -7.98
C ARG A 258 8.13 -32.00 -8.34
N THR A 259 6.99 -32.28 -7.75
CA THR A 259 5.79 -31.46 -7.87
C THR A 259 6.15 -30.12 -7.25
N LEU A 260 6.26 -29.07 -8.08
CA LEU A 260 6.28 -27.70 -7.57
C LEU A 260 5.09 -27.59 -6.62
N SER A 261 5.36 -27.40 -5.33
CA SER A 261 4.28 -27.25 -4.37
C SER A 261 3.65 -25.89 -4.67
N ARG A 262 2.45 -25.94 -5.26
CA ARG A 262 1.66 -24.78 -5.63
C ARG A 262 0.52 -24.67 -4.65
N CYS A 263 0.46 -23.55 -3.95
CA CYS A 263 -0.57 -23.32 -2.94
C CYS A 263 -1.42 -22.14 -3.37
N ALA A 264 -2.74 -22.33 -3.35
CA ALA A 264 -3.66 -21.24 -3.59
C ALA A 264 -3.53 -20.20 -2.47
N ILE A 265 -3.43 -18.93 -2.84
CA ILE A 265 -3.46 -17.82 -1.88
C ILE A 265 -4.93 -17.46 -1.65
N LEU A 266 -5.36 -17.58 -0.41
CA LEU A 266 -6.75 -17.39 0.01
C LEU A 266 -7.02 -15.94 0.44
N ALA A 267 -6.08 -15.34 1.17
CA ALA A 267 -6.20 -13.97 1.65
C ALA A 267 -4.83 -13.29 1.72
N VAL A 268 -4.85 -11.96 1.58
CA VAL A 268 -3.68 -11.09 1.70
C VAL A 268 -4.13 -9.85 2.46
N TYR A 269 -3.39 -9.46 3.49
CA TYR A 269 -3.66 -8.24 4.25
C TYR A 269 -2.40 -7.73 4.95
N PRO A 270 -2.27 -6.42 5.20
CA PRO A 270 -1.14 -5.88 5.94
C PRO A 270 -1.07 -6.47 7.36
N ALA A 271 0.12 -6.77 7.83
CA ALA A 271 0.33 -7.14 9.24
C ALA A 271 0.04 -5.96 10.16
N ALA A 272 -0.19 -6.24 11.45
CA ALA A 272 -0.17 -5.18 12.45
C ALA A 272 1.22 -4.48 12.46
N PRO A 273 1.27 -3.15 12.67
CA PRO A 273 2.53 -2.40 12.75
C PRO A 273 3.42 -2.86 13.91
#